data_AF-A0A453C552-F1
#
_entry.id   AF-A0A453C552-F1
#
_cell.length_a   1.000
_cell.length_b   1.000
_cell.length_c   1.000
_cell.angle_alpha   90.00
_cell.angle_beta   90.00
_cell.angle_gamma   90.00
#
_symmetry.space_group_name_H-M   'P 1'
#
loop_
_entity.id
_entity.type
_entity.pdbx_description
1 polymer ?
#
loop_
_entity_poly.entity_id
_entity_poly.type
_entity_poly.pdbx_seq_one_letter_code
_entity_poly.pdbx_strand_id
1 'polypeptide(L)'
;FNCRQLMGQDLSGMGVKELQTLENQLEISLRCIRTKKDQILIDEIHELNHKGSLVHQENMELYKKINLIRQENAELHKKLSETEAATEVNRDSRTPYNFAVVEDANVSVNLELNSPQQQNDVQHTAPPKLG
;
A
#
# COMPACT_ATOMS: atom_id res chain seq x y z
N PHE A 1 -49.83 2.10 1.17
CA PHE A 1 -48.89 2.38 2.28
C PHE A 1 -48.99 3.87 2.58
N ASN A 2 -49.45 4.26 3.78
CA ASN A 2 -49.58 5.67 4.12
C ASN A 2 -48.25 6.19 4.69
N CYS A 3 -47.36 6.66 3.82
CA CYS A 3 -46.02 7.09 4.20
C CYS A 3 -46.01 8.20 5.26
N ARG A 4 -47.05 9.05 5.32
CA ARG A 4 -47.19 10.09 6.35
C ARG A 4 -47.26 9.48 7.74
N GLN A 5 -48.09 8.45 7.93
CA GLN A 5 -48.22 7.77 9.22
C GLN A 5 -46.93 7.08 9.66
N LEU A 6 -46.21 6.44 8.73
CA LEU A 6 -44.88 5.86 9.02
C LEU A 6 -43.83 6.91 9.39
N MET A 7 -44.01 8.16 8.95
CA MET A 7 -43.19 9.30 9.36
C MET A 7 -43.74 10.01 10.61
N GLY A 8 -44.76 9.44 11.27
CA GLY A 8 -45.40 10.03 12.46
C GLY A 8 -46.33 11.21 12.18
N GLN A 9 -46.77 11.39 10.93
CA GLN A 9 -47.70 12.44 10.50
C GLN A 9 -49.13 11.89 10.37
N ASP A 10 -50.14 12.76 10.47
CA ASP A 10 -51.57 12.41 10.33
C ASP A 10 -52.02 11.24 11.22
N LEU A 11 -51.57 11.25 12.49
CA LEU A 11 -51.93 10.26 13.49
C LEU A 11 -53.28 10.57 14.18
N SER A 12 -53.78 11.80 14.01
CA SER A 12 -55.07 12.23 14.56
C SER A 12 -56.20 11.38 13.97
N GLY A 13 -56.90 10.61 14.80
CA GLY A 13 -57.97 9.70 14.38
C GLY A 13 -57.58 8.23 14.38
N MET A 14 -56.31 7.89 14.63
CA MET A 14 -55.89 6.51 14.85
C MET A 14 -56.29 6.03 16.25
N GLY A 15 -56.78 4.79 16.34
CA GLY A 15 -57.02 4.12 17.61
C GLY A 15 -55.72 3.65 18.28
N VAL A 16 -55.77 3.43 19.60
CA VAL A 16 -54.61 2.94 20.38
C VAL A 16 -54.02 1.65 19.80
N LYS A 17 -54.86 0.72 19.31
CA LYS A 17 -54.39 -0.53 18.69
C LYS A 17 -53.65 -0.30 17.37
N GLU A 18 -54.10 0.68 16.59
CA GLU A 18 -53.49 1.01 15.29
C GLU A 18 -52.14 1.71 15.50
N LEU A 19 -52.08 2.63 16.48
CA LEU A 19 -50.83 3.26 16.91
C LEU A 19 -49.81 2.23 17.41
N GLN A 20 -50.24 1.28 18.23
CA GLN A 20 -49.36 0.21 18.73
C GLN A 20 -48.81 -0.66 17.58
N THR A 21 -49.65 -0.94 16.58
CA THR A 21 -49.25 -1.72 15.40
C THR A 21 -48.23 -0.96 14.55
N LEU A 22 -48.47 0.35 14.35
CA LEU A 22 -47.58 1.24 13.63
C LEU A 22 -46.20 1.35 14.34
N GLU A 23 -46.20 1.52 15.65
CA GLU A 23 -44.99 1.57 16.46
C GLU A 23 -44.17 0.28 16.33
N ASN A 24 -44.81 -0.88 16.50
CA ASN A 24 -44.15 -2.18 16.37
C ASN A 24 -43.57 -2.38 14.95
N GLN A 25 -44.30 -1.97 13.92
CA GLN A 25 -43.82 -2.03 12.53
C GLN A 25 -42.57 -1.17 12.33
N LEU A 26 -42.56 0.05 12.86
CA LEU A 26 -41.41 0.95 12.79
C LEU A 26 -40.21 0.40 13.58
N GLU A 27 -40.46 -0.15 14.76
CA GLU A 27 -39.41 -0.75 15.60
C GLU A 27 -38.73 -1.93 14.90
N ILE A 28 -39.52 -2.87 14.35
CA ILE A 28 -39.00 -4.02 13.61
C ILE A 28 -38.21 -3.56 12.38
N SER A 29 -38.77 -2.64 11.59
CA SER A 29 -38.13 -2.11 10.39
C SER A 29 -36.79 -1.43 10.71
N LEU A 30 -36.79 -0.56 11.72
CA LEU A 30 -35.59 0.16 12.14
C LEU A 30 -34.51 -0.77 12.66
N ARG A 31 -34.89 -1.79 13.44
CA ARG A 31 -33.98 -2.84 13.89
C ARG A 31 -33.38 -3.60 12.70
N CYS A 32 -34.20 -4.03 11.74
CA CYS A 32 -33.73 -4.70 10.54
C CYS A 32 -32.74 -3.85 9.74
N ILE A 33 -33.05 -2.56 9.55
CA ILE A 33 -32.17 -1.60 8.86
C ILE A 33 -30.83 -1.47 9.59
N ARG A 34 -30.85 -1.31 10.93
CA ARG A 34 -29.63 -1.20 11.74
C ARG A 34 -28.79 -2.46 11.63
N THR A 35 -29.37 -3.64 11.85
CA THR A 35 -28.66 -4.92 11.74
C THR A 35 -28.07 -5.12 10.35
N LYS A 36 -28.81 -4.79 9.28
CA LYS A 36 -28.31 -4.92 7.91
C LYS A 36 -27.16 -3.95 7.63
N LYS A 37 -27.27 -2.70 8.10
CA LYS A 37 -26.20 -1.71 7.97
C LYS A 37 -24.95 -2.17 8.71
N ASP A 38 -25.10 -2.68 9.93
CA ASP A 38 -23.97 -3.15 10.74
C ASP A 38 -23.31 -4.38 10.10
N GLN A 39 -24.09 -5.32 9.58
CA GLN A 39 -23.56 -6.47 8.83
C GLN A 39 -22.74 -6.03 7.62
N ILE A 40 -23.26 -5.13 6.79
CA ILE A 40 -22.55 -4.61 5.61
C ILE A 40 -21.23 -3.94 6.02
N LEU A 41 -21.24 -3.14 7.09
CA LEU A 41 -20.03 -2.47 7.57
C LEU A 41 -18.99 -3.46 8.10
N ILE A 42 -19.43 -4.49 8.82
CA ILE A 42 -18.54 -5.55 9.30
C ILE A 42 -17.92 -6.31 8.13
N ASP A 43 -18.72 -6.66 7.13
CA ASP A 43 -18.27 -7.37 5.93
C ASP A 43 -17.24 -6.52 5.16
N GLU A 44 -17.51 -5.23 4.96
CA GLU A 44 -16.58 -4.29 4.31
C GLU A 44 -15.25 -4.16 5.09
N ILE A 45 -15.32 -4.04 6.42
CA ILE A 45 -14.12 -4.00 7.27
C ILE A 45 -13.30 -5.28 7.11
N HIS A 46 -13.97 -6.44 7.07
CA HIS A 46 -13.31 -7.73 6.87
C HIS A 46 -12.64 -7.83 5.50
N GLU A 47 -13.33 -7.43 4.44
CA GLU A 47 -12.80 -7.44 3.07
C GLU A 47 -11.58 -6.53 2.93
N LEU A 48 -11.67 -5.29 3.44
CA LEU A 48 -10.56 -4.33 3.42
C LEU A 48 -9.35 -4.84 4.21
N ASN A 49 -9.56 -5.42 5.39
CA ASN A 49 -8.47 -6.01 6.17
C ASN A 49 -7.82 -7.19 5.44
N HIS A 50 -8.62 -8.06 4.82
CA HIS A 50 -8.10 -9.18 4.03
C HIS A 50 -7.26 -8.70 2.85
N LYS A 51 -7.76 -7.73 2.08
CA LYS A 51 -7.03 -7.12 0.96
C LYS A 51 -5.75 -6.42 1.42
N GLY A 52 -5.81 -5.68 2.53
CA GLY A 52 -4.64 -5.03 3.12
C GLY A 52 -3.56 -6.04 3.51
N SER A 53 -3.95 -7.15 4.14
CA SER A 53 -3.04 -8.23 4.50
C SER A 53 -2.39 -8.88 3.27
N LEU A 54 -3.17 -9.16 2.23
CA LEU A 54 -2.66 -9.76 0.99
C LEU A 54 -1.63 -8.85 0.30
N VAL A 55 -1.96 -7.56 0.13
CA VAL A 55 -1.04 -6.57 -0.47
C VAL A 55 0.22 -6.41 0.37
N HIS A 56 0.10 -6.40 1.71
CA HIS A 56 1.25 -6.33 2.59
C HIS A 56 2.17 -7.55 2.40
N GLN A 57 1.60 -8.75 2.33
CA GLN A 57 2.34 -9.98 2.10
C GLN A 57 3.06 -9.97 0.75
N GLU A 58 2.38 -9.58 -0.33
CA GLU A 58 2.99 -9.46 -1.66
C GLU A 58 4.14 -8.46 -1.67
N ASN A 59 3.96 -7.29 -1.03
CA ASN A 59 5.01 -6.30 -0.91
C ASN A 59 6.23 -6.85 -0.16
N MET A 60 6.04 -7.57 0.95
CA MET A 60 7.14 -8.20 1.67
C MET A 60 7.92 -9.19 0.80
N GLU A 61 7.24 -9.99 -0.02
CA GLU A 61 7.90 -10.91 -0.94
C GLU A 61 8.66 -10.17 -2.05
N LEU A 62 8.11 -9.08 -2.58
CA LEU A 62 8.81 -8.23 -3.55
C LEU A 62 10.06 -7.59 -2.97
N TYR A 63 10.00 -7.06 -1.74
CA TYR A 63 11.17 -6.50 -1.06
C TYR A 63 12.27 -7.55 -0.86
N LYS A 64 11.92 -8.78 -0.47
CA LYS A 64 12.88 -9.88 -0.38
C LYS A 64 13.56 -10.16 -1.73
N LYS A 65 12.79 -10.24 -2.82
CA LYS A 65 13.32 -10.46 -4.17
C LYS A 65 14.27 -9.34 -4.60
N ILE A 66 13.89 -8.08 -4.36
CA ILE A 66 14.75 -6.92 -4.68
C ILE A 66 16.07 -7.00 -3.91
N ASN A 67 16.03 -7.36 -2.62
CA ASN A 67 17.24 -7.49 -1.82
C ASN A 67 18.17 -8.59 -2.33
N LEU A 68 17.62 -9.74 -2.75
CA LEU A 68 18.40 -10.81 -3.37
C LEU A 68 19.07 -10.35 -4.68
N ILE A 69 18.33 -9.70 -5.57
CA ILE A 69 18.87 -9.17 -6.83
C ILE A 69 19.97 -8.15 -6.57
N ARG A 70 19.79 -7.25 -5.58
CA ARG A 70 20.82 -6.28 -5.20
C ARG A 70 22.09 -6.95 -4.70
N GLN A 71 21.96 -8.02 -3.91
CA GLN A 71 23.11 -8.79 -3.44
C GLN A 71 23.83 -9.46 -4.61
N GLU A 72 23.10 -10.16 -5.49
CA GLU A 72 23.68 -10.83 -6.66
C GLU A 72 24.38 -9.82 -7.58
N ASN A 73 23.76 -8.68 -7.86
CA ASN A 73 24.37 -7.62 -8.66
C ASN A 73 25.65 -7.07 -8.03
N ALA A 74 25.67 -6.88 -6.70
CA ALA A 74 26.88 -6.45 -6.00
C ALA A 74 28.02 -7.47 -6.12
N GLU A 75 27.70 -8.77 -6.03
CA GLU A 75 28.66 -9.85 -6.24
C GLU A 75 29.17 -9.90 -7.69
N LEU A 76 28.30 -9.70 -8.67
CA LEU A 76 28.68 -9.64 -10.09
C LEU A 76 29.59 -8.44 -10.38
N HIS A 77 29.25 -7.25 -9.87
CA HIS A 77 30.09 -6.05 -10.03
C HIS A 77 31.47 -6.25 -9.38
N LYS A 78 31.53 -6.87 -8.20
CA LYS A 78 32.80 -7.20 -7.56
C LYS A 78 33.67 -8.11 -8.43
N LYS A 79 33.08 -9.20 -8.98
CA LYS A 79 33.80 -10.12 -9.88
C LYS A 79 34.28 -9.43 -11.16
N LEU A 80 33.50 -8.51 -11.71
CA LEU A 80 33.85 -7.80 -12.94
C LEU A 80 35.09 -6.91 -12.73
N SER A 81 35.12 -6.17 -11.61
CA SER A 81 36.29 -5.38 -11.20
C SER A 81 37.54 -6.23 -10.94
N GLU A 82 37.38 -7.44 -10.38
CA GLU A 82 38.49 -8.39 -10.20
C GLU A 82 39.06 -8.90 -11.54
N THR A 83 38.22 -9.13 -12.56
CA THR A 83 38.66 -9.52 -13.91
C THR A 83 39.32 -8.38 -14.69
N GLU A 84 38.92 -7.12 -14.51
CA GLU A 84 39.57 -5.97 -15.15
C GLU A 84 40.99 -5.72 -14.59
N ALA A 85 41.20 -5.94 -13.29
CA ALA A 85 42.53 -5.89 -12.69
C ALA A 85 43.47 -6.99 -13.22
N ALA A 86 42.93 -8.14 -13.66
CA ALA A 86 43.72 -9.22 -14.26
C ALA A 86 44.01 -9.01 -15.75
N THR A 87 43.19 -8.24 -16.48
CA THR A 87 43.43 -7.92 -17.90
C THR A 87 44.39 -6.74 -18.10
N GLU A 88 44.55 -5.85 -17.12
CA GLU A 88 45.58 -4.79 -17.17
C GLU A 88 47.02 -5.32 -17.14
N VAL A 89 47.24 -6.52 -16.57
CA VAL A 89 48.59 -7.14 -16.51
C VAL A 89 49.03 -7.73 -17.85
N ASN A 90 48.14 -7.78 -18.86
CA ASN A 90 48.45 -8.27 -20.20
C ASN A 90 48.56 -7.15 -21.26
N ARG A 91 48.93 -5.93 -20.86
CA ARG A 91 49.31 -4.85 -21.79
C ARG A 91 50.82 -4.77 -22.08
N ASP A 92 51.62 -5.71 -21.58
CA ASP A 92 53.07 -5.72 -21.81
C ASP A 92 53.50 -6.39 -23.13
N SER A 93 52.57 -6.95 -23.92
CA SER A 93 52.85 -7.39 -25.30
C SER A 93 52.41 -6.34 -26.33
N ARG A 94 53.08 -5.18 -26.29
CA ARG A 94 52.98 -4.12 -27.30
C ARG A 94 53.34 -4.69 -28.68
N THR A 95 52.33 -5.13 -29.41
CA THR A 95 52.46 -5.54 -30.82
C THR A 95 52.59 -4.26 -31.65
N PRO A 96 53.62 -4.09 -32.51
CA PRO A 96 53.88 -2.82 -33.19
C PRO A 96 52.90 -2.46 -34.33
N TYR A 97 51.84 -3.25 -34.52
CA TYR A 97 50.83 -3.04 -35.56
C TYR A 97 49.43 -3.12 -34.96
N ASN A 98 48.92 -2.03 -34.41
CA ASN A 98 47.47 -1.85 -34.21
C ASN A 98 47.09 -0.41 -34.50
N PHE A 99 46.12 -0.25 -35.40
CA PHE A 99 45.54 1.00 -35.86
C PHE A 99 44.75 1.66 -34.73
N ALA A 100 45.02 2.93 -34.45
CA ALA A 100 44.37 3.68 -33.39
C ALA A 100 42.86 3.84 -33.68
N VAL A 101 42.03 3.08 -32.96
CA VAL A 101 40.64 3.46 -32.75
C VAL A 101 40.66 4.49 -31.63
N VAL A 102 40.27 5.73 -31.95
CA VAL A 102 40.06 6.79 -30.98
C VAL A 102 38.94 6.32 -30.04
N GLU A 103 39.31 5.95 -28.81
CA GLU A 103 38.37 5.74 -27.71
C GLU A 103 37.79 7.11 -27.33
N ASP A 104 36.61 7.40 -27.87
CA ASP A 104 35.77 8.48 -27.39
C ASP A 104 35.46 8.22 -25.92
N ALA A 105 35.65 9.24 -25.08
CA ALA A 105 35.64 9.11 -23.64
C ALA A 105 34.30 8.51 -23.18
N ASN A 106 34.34 7.27 -22.67
CA ASN A 106 33.26 6.71 -21.86
C ASN A 106 33.16 7.50 -20.56
N VAL A 107 32.48 8.65 -20.62
CA VAL A 107 32.08 9.42 -19.45
C VAL A 107 31.04 8.59 -18.71
N SER A 108 31.44 7.96 -17.60
CA SER A 108 30.52 7.29 -16.69
C SER A 108 29.53 8.31 -16.13
N VAL A 109 28.28 8.24 -16.60
CA VAL A 109 27.18 9.06 -16.08
C VAL A 109 26.78 8.48 -14.72
N ASN A 110 27.27 9.10 -13.63
CA ASN A 110 26.78 8.82 -12.28
C ASN A 110 25.41 9.49 -12.10
N LEU A 111 24.34 8.70 -12.21
CA LEU A 111 23.00 9.11 -11.81
C LEU A 111 22.86 8.92 -10.29
N GLU A 112 23.22 9.96 -9.53
CA GLU A 112 22.97 9.98 -8.09
C GLU A 112 21.46 9.99 -7.82
N LEU A 113 20.93 8.86 -7.32
CA LEU A 113 19.59 8.81 -6.75
C LEU A 113 19.64 9.37 -5.33
N ASN A 114 19.08 10.57 -5.16
CA ASN A 114 18.89 11.20 -3.88
C ASN A 114 18.08 10.26 -2.96
N SER A 115 18.69 9.78 -1.87
CA SER A 115 18.03 8.90 -0.92
C SER A 115 17.26 9.74 0.11
N PRO A 116 15.97 9.47 0.39
CA PRO A 116 15.26 10.22 1.43
C PRO A 116 15.85 9.89 2.80
N GLN A 117 16.27 10.94 3.51
CA GLN A 117 16.81 10.89 4.86
C GLN A 117 15.84 10.14 5.79
N GLN A 118 16.32 9.05 6.42
CA GLN A 118 15.64 8.44 7.55
C GLN A 118 15.75 9.38 8.76
N GLN A 119 14.66 10.07 9.10
CA GLN A 119 14.46 10.60 10.45
C GLN A 119 13.69 9.56 11.26
N ASN A 120 14.40 8.85 12.14
CA ASN A 120 13.77 8.10 13.21
C ASN A 120 13.66 8.99 14.47
N ASP A 121 12.44 8.97 15.02
CA ASP A 121 12.02 9.15 16.41
C ASP A 121 12.27 10.46 17.16
N VAL A 122 11.17 11.21 17.39
CA VAL A 122 10.83 11.78 18.71
C VAL A 122 9.30 11.73 18.94
N GLN A 123 8.87 10.72 19.71
CA GLN A 123 8.01 10.81 20.90
C GLN A 123 6.54 11.33 20.81
N HIS A 124 5.63 10.42 21.18
CA HIS A 124 4.25 10.57 21.66
C HIS A 124 3.67 11.97 21.91
N THR A 125 2.50 12.25 21.31
CA THR A 125 1.45 13.08 21.95
C THR A 125 0.04 12.59 21.61
N ALA A 126 -0.81 12.51 22.64
CA ALA A 126 -2.17 11.97 22.71
C ALA A 126 -3.23 12.68 21.81
N PRO A 127 -4.40 12.05 21.54
CA PRO A 127 -5.45 12.68 20.73
C PRO A 127 -6.16 13.82 21.47
N PRO A 128 -6.68 14.83 20.75
CA PRO A 128 -7.27 16.02 21.37
C PRO A 128 -8.67 15.72 21.95
N LYS A 129 -8.94 16.28 23.13
CA LYS A 129 -10.30 16.33 23.71
C LYS A 129 -11.16 17.31 22.91
N LEU A 130 -12.36 16.87 22.54
CA LEU A 130 -13.44 17.72 22.07
C LEU A 130 -14.09 18.39 23.29
N GLY A 131 -14.17 19.71 23.26
CA GLY A 131 -15.05 20.51 24.11
C GLY A 131 -16.47 20.56 23.55
#